data_AF-A0A7X0G0F3-F1
#
_entry.id   AF-A0A7X0G0F3-F1
#
_cell.length_a   1.000
_cell.length_b   1.000
_cell.length_c   1.000
_cell.angle_alpha   90.00
_cell.angle_beta   90.00
_cell.angle_gamma   90.00
#
_symmetry.space_group_name_H-M   'P 1'
#
loop_
_entity.id
_entity.type
_entity.pdbx_description
1 polymer ?
#
loop_
_entity_poly.entity_id
_entity_poly.type
_entity_poly.pdbx_seq_one_letter_code
_entity_poly.pdbx_strand_id
1 'polypeptide(L)'
;MRLTVIAALAVTAMAAAGCADATAEANAVDDARDKAMQAGNAMYGTRLVKADDLGHHIADLKGVKVLKVTGTGAGDPGGVRVVVRVSGVAQRNEGLFQGPGRVTADRCFELAFDGRPGEWDTAPPPTPCPDGAPPTFAPWPEAPPISVPRIERALPKVNALPSGRGVEERDVRAALAKLGLHPAIRIETEPQSDFAVGVALVSGATTTGKGRCVLARVTPGKTKAWVPSQAEATQGCNPHTALGTGR
;
A
#
# COMPACT_ATOMS: atom_id res chain seq x y z
N MET A 1 6.26 -4.06 61.03
CA MET A 1 5.19 -3.85 60.03
C MET A 1 5.55 -2.77 58.98
N ARG A 2 6.81 -2.69 58.50
CA ARG A 2 7.23 -1.71 57.46
C ARG A 2 7.88 -2.35 56.21
N LEU A 3 8.13 -3.66 56.23
CA LEU A 3 8.77 -4.41 55.14
C LEU A 3 7.78 -5.09 54.19
N THR A 4 6.53 -5.28 54.58
CA THR A 4 5.51 -5.94 53.75
C THR A 4 4.81 -5.03 52.73
N VAL A 5 4.89 -3.70 52.92
CA VAL A 5 4.26 -2.73 52.01
C VAL A 5 5.11 -2.47 50.76
N ILE A 6 6.44 -2.61 50.86
CA ILE A 6 7.36 -2.37 49.74
C ILE A 6 7.30 -3.50 48.70
N ALA A 7 7.07 -4.74 49.15
CA ALA A 7 6.97 -5.90 48.24
C ALA A 7 5.69 -5.85 47.37
N ALA A 8 4.58 -5.33 47.89
CA ALA A 8 3.31 -5.24 47.14
C ALA A 8 3.33 -4.18 46.03
N LEU A 9 4.08 -3.08 46.22
CA LEU A 9 4.26 -2.02 45.23
C LEU A 9 5.22 -2.41 44.09
N ALA A 10 6.20 -3.27 44.36
CA ALA A 10 7.11 -3.76 43.33
C ALA A 10 6.43 -4.76 42.36
N VAL A 11 5.53 -5.61 42.87
CA VAL A 11 4.81 -6.61 42.06
C VAL A 11 3.75 -5.98 41.15
N THR A 12 3.12 -4.88 41.57
CA THR A 12 2.14 -4.15 40.74
C THR A 12 2.80 -3.28 39.66
N ALA A 13 4.00 -2.74 39.91
CA ALA A 13 4.75 -1.98 38.91
C ALA A 13 5.30 -2.87 37.77
N MET A 14 5.68 -4.12 38.05
CA MET A 14 6.17 -5.05 37.03
C MET A 14 5.07 -5.58 36.08
N ALA A 15 3.81 -5.61 36.52
CA ALA A 15 2.68 -6.05 35.68
C ALA A 15 2.23 -4.96 34.67
N ALA A 16 2.38 -3.68 35.01
CA ALA A 16 1.96 -2.58 34.13
C ALA A 16 2.94 -2.34 32.95
N ALA A 17 4.24 -2.58 33.16
CA ALA A 17 5.24 -2.43 32.10
C ALA A 17 5.10 -3.50 31.00
N GLY A 18 4.79 -4.75 31.37
CA GLY A 18 4.62 -5.84 30.40
C GLY A 18 3.39 -5.70 29.50
N CYS A 19 2.29 -5.10 29.99
CA CYS A 19 1.08 -4.90 29.20
C CYS A 19 1.20 -3.76 28.17
N ALA A 20 1.99 -2.71 28.47
CA ALA A 20 2.23 -1.62 27.52
C ALA A 20 3.11 -2.06 26.34
N ASP A 21 4.05 -2.97 26.57
CA ASP A 21 4.90 -3.53 25.52
C ASP A 21 4.17 -4.52 24.60
N ALA A 22 3.33 -5.38 25.19
CA ALA A 22 2.52 -6.31 24.43
C ALA A 22 1.51 -5.60 23.51
N THR A 23 0.99 -4.44 23.91
CA THR A 23 0.09 -3.63 23.08
C THR A 23 0.82 -2.90 21.96
N ALA A 24 2.02 -2.37 22.20
CA ALA A 24 2.82 -1.76 21.14
C ALA A 24 3.26 -2.78 20.07
N GLU A 25 3.68 -3.98 20.47
CA GLU A 25 4.00 -5.04 19.50
C GLU A 25 2.76 -5.52 18.74
N ALA A 26 1.62 -5.72 19.41
CA ALA A 26 0.37 -6.06 18.74
C ALA A 26 -0.04 -5.01 17.70
N ASN A 27 0.05 -3.73 18.06
CA ASN A 27 -0.22 -2.62 17.14
C ASN A 27 0.75 -2.61 15.95
N ALA A 28 2.03 -2.94 16.16
CA ALA A 28 2.99 -3.05 15.06
C ALA A 28 2.65 -4.23 14.13
N VAL A 29 2.14 -5.34 14.68
CA VAL A 29 1.67 -6.48 13.87
C VAL A 29 0.41 -6.11 13.07
N ASP A 30 -0.51 -5.36 13.65
CA ASP A 30 -1.71 -4.89 12.95
C ASP A 30 -1.35 -3.89 11.85
N ASP A 31 -0.44 -2.94 12.09
CA ASP A 31 0.08 -2.05 11.04
C ASP A 31 0.77 -2.84 9.90
N ALA A 32 1.49 -3.91 10.22
CA ALA A 32 2.07 -4.79 9.21
C ALA A 32 0.99 -5.51 8.38
N ARG A 33 -0.11 -5.93 9.01
CA ARG A 33 -1.25 -6.59 8.35
C ARG A 33 -2.00 -5.62 7.45
N ASP A 34 -2.22 -4.38 7.89
CA ASP A 34 -2.88 -3.35 7.10
C ASP A 34 -2.07 -3.00 5.86
N LYS A 35 -0.75 -2.87 5.99
CA LYS A 35 0.15 -2.68 4.83
C LYS A 35 0.15 -3.88 3.89
N ALA A 36 0.07 -5.11 4.41
CA ALA A 36 -0.05 -6.30 3.56
C ALA A 36 -1.40 -6.32 2.81
N MET A 37 -2.50 -5.91 3.45
CA MET A 37 -3.80 -5.74 2.81
C MET A 37 -3.76 -4.64 1.73
N GLN A 38 -3.11 -3.51 2.00
CA GLN A 38 -2.90 -2.44 1.02
C GLN A 38 -2.09 -2.93 -0.19
N ALA A 39 -1.07 -3.76 0.02
CA ALA A 39 -0.28 -4.37 -1.05
C ALA A 39 -1.13 -5.31 -1.92
N GLY A 40 -2.00 -6.12 -1.31
CA GLY A 40 -3.00 -6.91 -2.02
C GLY A 40 -3.93 -6.02 -2.83
N ASN A 41 -4.53 -5.01 -2.19
CA ASN A 41 -5.47 -4.08 -2.82
C ASN A 41 -4.84 -3.23 -3.94
N ALA A 42 -3.53 -3.00 -3.93
CA ALA A 42 -2.82 -2.34 -5.04
C ALA A 42 -2.86 -3.17 -6.33
N MET A 43 -3.02 -4.49 -6.22
CA MET A 43 -3.20 -5.39 -7.38
C MET A 43 -4.63 -5.36 -7.94
N TYR A 44 -5.58 -4.70 -7.26
CA TYR A 44 -6.97 -4.66 -7.67
C TYR A 44 -7.12 -4.08 -9.06
N GLY A 45 -7.65 -4.89 -9.97
CA GLY A 45 -7.93 -4.48 -11.33
C GLY A 45 -6.70 -4.37 -12.25
N THR A 46 -5.54 -4.84 -11.79
CA THR A 46 -4.44 -5.17 -12.70
C THR A 46 -4.87 -6.33 -13.62
N ARG A 47 -4.44 -6.31 -14.88
CA ARG A 47 -4.68 -7.43 -15.83
C ARG A 47 -3.56 -8.47 -15.78
N LEU A 48 -2.81 -8.50 -14.69
CA LEU A 48 -1.67 -9.39 -14.53
C LEU A 48 -2.17 -10.79 -14.25
N VAL A 49 -1.88 -11.69 -15.17
CA VAL A 49 -2.32 -13.09 -15.08
C VAL A 49 -1.19 -14.03 -14.73
N LYS A 50 0.08 -13.68 -14.99
CA LYS A 50 1.23 -14.55 -14.72
C LYS A 50 1.76 -14.36 -13.31
N ALA A 51 2.19 -15.45 -12.69
CA ALA A 51 2.76 -15.42 -11.35
C ALA A 51 4.01 -14.52 -11.25
N ASP A 52 4.92 -14.59 -12.22
CA ASP A 52 6.13 -13.76 -12.24
C ASP A 52 5.80 -12.27 -12.35
N ASP A 53 4.82 -11.92 -13.19
CA ASP A 53 4.39 -10.52 -13.36
C ASP A 53 3.75 -9.97 -12.07
N LEU A 54 2.91 -10.77 -11.41
CA LEU A 54 2.32 -10.42 -10.11
C LEU A 54 3.41 -10.25 -9.03
N GLY A 55 4.33 -11.21 -8.94
CA GLY A 55 5.45 -11.17 -8.00
C GLY A 55 6.34 -9.95 -8.21
N HIS A 56 6.68 -9.64 -9.47
CA HIS A 56 7.47 -8.46 -9.80
C HIS A 56 6.74 -7.17 -9.43
N HIS A 57 5.46 -7.05 -9.76
CA HIS A 57 4.70 -5.84 -9.44
C HIS A 57 4.60 -5.61 -7.93
N ILE A 58 4.40 -6.67 -7.14
CA ILE A 58 4.37 -6.59 -5.68
C ILE A 58 5.75 -6.24 -5.12
N ALA A 59 6.83 -6.75 -5.71
CA ALA A 59 8.20 -6.41 -5.30
C ALA A 59 8.55 -4.95 -5.56
N ASP A 60 7.89 -4.29 -6.53
CA ASP A 60 8.05 -2.87 -6.82
C ASP A 60 7.29 -1.94 -5.86
N LEU A 61 6.44 -2.50 -4.97
CA LEU A 61 5.73 -1.75 -3.94
C LEU A 61 6.67 -1.37 -2.79
N LYS A 62 6.54 -0.14 -2.29
CA LYS A 62 7.37 0.33 -1.18
C LYS A 62 6.99 -0.38 0.13
N GLY A 63 8.01 -0.80 0.89
CA GLY A 63 7.81 -1.40 2.21
C GLY A 63 7.35 -2.86 2.18
N VAL A 64 7.34 -3.48 1.00
CA VAL A 64 6.94 -4.88 0.80
C VAL A 64 8.14 -5.64 0.25
N LYS A 65 8.45 -6.80 0.84
CA LYS A 65 9.49 -7.70 0.33
C LYS A 65 8.86 -9.03 -0.06
N VAL A 66 8.88 -9.36 -1.34
CA VAL A 66 8.42 -10.67 -1.81
C VAL A 66 9.45 -11.73 -1.42
N LEU A 67 9.00 -12.80 -0.78
CA LEU A 67 9.85 -13.91 -0.36
C LEU A 67 9.60 -15.18 -1.18
N LYS A 68 8.37 -15.40 -1.64
CA LYS A 68 8.00 -16.58 -2.41
C LYS A 68 6.82 -16.27 -3.31
N VAL A 69 6.86 -16.78 -4.53
CA VAL A 69 5.75 -16.77 -5.49
C VAL A 69 5.47 -18.22 -5.87
N THR A 70 4.21 -18.63 -5.86
CA THR A 70 3.77 -19.97 -6.24
C THR A 70 2.51 -19.90 -7.10
N GLY A 71 2.35 -20.88 -7.99
CA GLY A 71 1.33 -20.87 -9.04
C GLY A 71 1.91 -20.43 -10.38
N THR A 72 1.15 -20.65 -11.45
CA THR A 72 1.52 -20.28 -12.83
C THR A 72 0.75 -19.05 -13.30
N GLY A 73 -0.52 -18.95 -12.93
CA GLY A 73 -1.32 -17.76 -13.18
C GLY A 73 -2.61 -17.66 -12.37
N ALA A 74 -3.17 -16.45 -12.32
CA ALA A 74 -4.34 -16.13 -11.49
C ALA A 74 -5.62 -16.88 -11.92
N GLY A 75 -5.66 -17.37 -13.17
CA GLY A 75 -6.77 -18.17 -13.71
C GLY A 75 -6.64 -19.68 -13.51
N ASP A 76 -5.53 -20.16 -12.93
CA ASP A 76 -5.28 -21.58 -12.74
C ASP A 76 -5.98 -22.14 -11.49
N PRO A 77 -6.25 -23.45 -11.43
CA PRO A 77 -6.80 -24.08 -10.23
C PRO A 77 -5.83 -23.92 -9.04
N GLY A 78 -6.12 -22.95 -8.16
CA GLY A 78 -5.31 -22.59 -7.00
C GLY A 78 -4.80 -21.13 -7.01
N GLY A 79 -4.85 -20.47 -8.18
CA GLY A 79 -4.40 -19.11 -8.39
C GLY A 79 -2.90 -18.91 -8.17
N VAL A 80 -2.49 -17.67 -7.96
CA VAL A 80 -1.12 -17.30 -7.56
C VAL A 80 -1.11 -16.99 -6.07
N ARG A 81 -0.16 -17.55 -5.33
CA ARG A 81 0.09 -17.23 -3.92
C ARG A 81 1.44 -16.53 -3.81
N VAL A 82 1.45 -15.37 -3.17
CA VAL A 82 2.65 -14.56 -2.96
C VAL A 82 2.86 -14.36 -1.47
N VAL A 83 3.98 -14.86 -0.95
CA VAL A 83 4.37 -14.60 0.44
C VAL A 83 5.21 -13.35 0.49
N VAL A 84 4.72 -12.36 1.25
CA VAL A 84 5.38 -11.07 1.44
C VAL A 84 5.81 -10.91 2.89
N ARG A 85 6.96 -10.26 3.11
CA ARG A 85 7.37 -9.71 4.40
C ARG A 85 7.09 -8.22 4.39
N VAL A 86 6.43 -7.77 5.45
CA VAL A 86 6.09 -6.36 5.65
C VAL A 86 6.52 -5.95 7.06
N SER A 87 7.07 -4.74 7.16
CA SER A 87 7.49 -4.14 8.43
C SER A 87 6.40 -3.19 8.93
N GLY A 88 5.79 -3.56 10.05
CA GLY A 88 4.87 -2.69 10.77
C GLY A 88 5.58 -1.88 11.84
N VAL A 89 5.04 -0.71 12.18
CA VAL A 89 5.63 0.21 13.13
C VAL A 89 4.55 0.75 14.06
N ALA A 90 4.77 0.63 15.37
CA ALA A 90 3.93 1.25 16.38
C ALA A 90 4.75 2.15 17.30
N GLN A 91 4.08 3.13 17.90
CA GLN A 91 4.67 3.92 18.96
C GLN A 91 4.49 3.21 20.30
N ARG A 92 5.57 3.13 21.06
CA ARG A 92 5.54 2.73 22.46
C ARG A 92 5.38 3.99 23.30
N ASN A 93 4.33 4.02 24.11
CA ASN A 93 4.17 5.02 25.15
C ASN A 93 5.07 4.64 26.32
N GLU A 94 6.35 5.00 26.22
CA GLU A 94 7.20 5.11 27.40
C GLU A 94 6.71 6.37 28.13
N GLY A 95 6.48 6.28 29.46
CA GLY A 95 5.73 7.32 30.21
C GLY A 95 6.29 8.75 30.06
N LEU A 96 5.58 9.74 30.61
CA LEU A 96 5.77 11.21 30.48
C LEU A 96 7.21 11.80 30.44
N PHE A 97 8.25 11.05 30.78
CA PHE A 97 9.66 11.48 30.85
C PHE A 97 10.62 10.78 29.88
N GLN A 98 10.18 9.75 29.16
CA GLN A 98 10.96 9.04 28.14
C GLN A 98 10.19 9.19 26.83
N GLY A 99 10.76 9.91 25.85
CA GLY A 99 10.07 10.24 24.60
C GLY A 99 9.52 9.00 23.86
N PRO A 100 8.65 9.18 22.85
CA PRO A 100 7.97 8.07 22.20
C PRO A 100 8.98 7.07 21.60
N GLY A 101 8.99 5.84 22.12
CA GLY A 101 9.74 4.73 21.54
C GLY A 101 9.06 4.23 20.27
N ARG A 102 9.80 3.59 19.35
CA ARG A 102 9.22 2.94 18.16
C ARG A 102 9.48 1.44 18.24
N VAL A 103 8.41 0.65 18.09
CA VAL A 103 8.47 -0.80 17.98
C VAL A 103 8.25 -1.17 16.52
N THR A 104 9.13 -1.97 15.94
CA THR A 104 8.99 -2.48 14.58
C THR A 104 8.78 -3.98 14.60
N ALA A 105 7.77 -4.47 13.89
CA ALA A 105 7.47 -5.89 13.77
C ALA A 105 7.53 -6.31 12.29
N ASP A 106 8.49 -7.17 11.96
CA ASP A 106 8.52 -7.83 10.66
C ASP A 106 7.63 -9.08 10.72
N ARG A 107 6.63 -9.14 9.85
CA ARG A 107 5.72 -10.29 9.73
C ARG A 107 5.53 -10.68 8.28
N CYS A 108 5.24 -11.96 8.07
CA CYS A 108 4.99 -12.51 6.75
C CYS A 108 3.50 -12.83 6.57
N PHE A 109 3.00 -12.53 5.38
CA PHE A 109 1.60 -12.71 5.00
C PHE A 109 1.51 -13.35 3.63
N GLU A 110 0.49 -14.16 3.42
CA GLU A 110 0.21 -14.78 2.12
C GLU A 110 -0.88 -14.00 1.40
N LEU A 111 -0.53 -13.44 0.24
CA LEU A 111 -1.47 -12.82 -0.69
C LEU A 111 -1.95 -13.86 -1.69
N ALA A 112 -3.25 -13.94 -1.88
CA ALA A 112 -3.90 -14.91 -2.76
C ALA A 112 -4.54 -14.19 -3.95
N PHE A 113 -4.18 -14.61 -5.16
CA PHE A 113 -4.73 -14.09 -6.41
C PHE A 113 -5.35 -15.24 -7.19
N ASP A 114 -6.60 -15.57 -6.89
CA ASP A 114 -7.33 -16.68 -7.51
C ASP A 114 -8.64 -16.22 -8.20
N GLY A 115 -8.86 -14.91 -8.28
CA GLY A 115 -9.98 -14.31 -8.99
C GLY A 115 -11.34 -14.54 -8.33
N ARG A 116 -11.36 -15.04 -7.09
CA ARG A 116 -12.59 -15.31 -6.34
C ARG A 116 -13.18 -14.02 -5.74
N PRO A 117 -14.51 -13.92 -5.66
CA PRO A 117 -15.15 -12.81 -4.96
C PRO A 117 -14.75 -12.82 -3.47
N GLY A 118 -14.25 -11.69 -2.97
CA GLY A 118 -13.76 -11.54 -1.58
C GLY A 118 -12.24 -11.55 -1.42
N GLU A 119 -11.47 -11.66 -2.52
CA GLU A 119 -10.01 -11.50 -2.52
C GLU A 119 -9.55 -10.11 -2.03
N TRP A 120 -10.39 -9.10 -2.26
CA TRP A 120 -10.10 -7.69 -2.04
C TRP A 120 -10.69 -7.21 -0.71
N ASP A 121 -10.03 -6.23 -0.10
CA ASP A 121 -10.41 -5.68 1.20
C ASP A 121 -10.45 -6.71 2.34
N THR A 122 -9.82 -7.87 2.13
CA THR A 122 -9.66 -8.93 3.13
C THR A 122 -8.22 -8.94 3.63
N ALA A 123 -8.05 -8.90 4.95
CA ALA A 123 -6.73 -8.99 5.55
C ALA A 123 -6.09 -10.36 5.25
N PRO A 124 -4.86 -10.39 4.71
CA PRO A 124 -4.21 -11.65 4.36
C PRO A 124 -3.85 -12.46 5.60
N PRO A 125 -3.93 -13.80 5.55
CA PRO A 125 -3.57 -14.64 6.67
C PRO A 125 -2.07 -14.50 6.99
N PRO A 126 -1.68 -14.45 8.28
CA PRO A 126 -0.29 -14.54 8.66
C PRO A 126 0.27 -15.92 8.29
N THR A 127 1.48 -15.95 7.76
CA THR A 127 2.14 -17.18 7.33
C THR A 127 3.59 -17.19 7.81
N PRO A 128 4.21 -18.36 8.06
CA PRO A 128 5.64 -18.42 8.35
C PRO A 128 6.45 -17.79 7.22
N CYS A 129 7.49 -17.02 7.58
CA CYS A 129 8.43 -16.51 6.60
C CYS A 129 9.21 -17.69 6.01
N PRO A 130 9.12 -17.96 4.69
CA PRO A 130 9.83 -19.08 4.09
C PRO A 130 11.33 -18.82 4.14
N ASP A 131 12.10 -19.88 4.38
CA ASP A 131 13.54 -19.87 4.27
C ASP A 131 13.93 -19.92 2.79
N GLY A 132 14.79 -19.01 2.34
CA GLY A 132 15.25 -18.96 0.95
C GLY A 132 15.67 -17.57 0.48
N ALA A 133 16.39 -17.54 -0.64
CA ALA A 133 16.67 -16.30 -1.35
C ALA A 133 15.37 -15.74 -1.95
N PRO A 134 15.11 -14.42 -1.84
CA PRO A 134 13.98 -13.79 -2.52
C PRO A 134 14.01 -14.05 -4.03
N PRO A 135 12.85 -14.18 -4.69
CA PRO A 135 12.79 -14.33 -6.13
C PRO A 135 13.42 -13.12 -6.84
N THR A 136 14.06 -13.38 -7.97
CA THR A 136 14.65 -12.34 -8.82
C THR A 136 13.78 -12.20 -10.06
N PHE A 137 13.38 -10.97 -10.39
CA PHE A 137 12.50 -10.70 -11.52
C PHE A 137 13.26 -10.00 -12.65
N ALA A 138 12.97 -10.37 -13.90
CA ALA A 138 13.48 -9.66 -15.06
C ALA A 138 12.85 -8.25 -15.14
N PRO A 139 13.59 -7.21 -15.57
CA PRO A 139 13.05 -5.85 -15.66
C PRO A 139 11.82 -5.80 -16.58
N TRP A 140 10.87 -4.92 -16.25
CA TRP A 140 9.68 -4.73 -17.08
C TRP A 140 10.06 -4.28 -18.50
N PRO A 141 9.35 -4.74 -19.54
CA PRO A 141 9.48 -4.15 -20.86
C PRO A 141 9.07 -2.67 -20.82
N GLU A 142 9.64 -1.87 -21.73
CA GLU A 142 9.44 -0.43 -21.75
C GLU A 142 7.95 -0.06 -21.88
N ALA A 143 7.47 0.74 -20.94
CA ALA A 143 6.07 1.15 -20.89
C ALA A 143 5.72 2.13 -22.02
N PRO A 144 4.55 1.98 -22.67
CA PRO A 144 4.06 3.00 -23.59
C PRO A 144 3.81 4.33 -22.85
N PRO A 145 3.86 5.48 -23.55
CA PRO A 145 3.60 6.77 -22.94
C PRO A 145 2.18 6.85 -22.36
N ILE A 146 2.08 7.40 -21.13
CA ILE A 146 0.81 7.59 -20.43
C ILE A 146 0.10 8.82 -21.03
N SER A 147 -1.09 8.62 -21.59
CA SER A 147 -1.88 9.70 -22.20
C SER A 147 -2.73 10.43 -21.16
N VAL A 148 -2.37 11.68 -20.82
CA VAL A 148 -3.13 12.52 -19.89
C VAL A 148 -4.62 12.63 -20.26
N PRO A 149 -5.00 12.93 -21.52
CA PRO A 149 -6.42 13.00 -21.89
C PRO A 149 -7.16 11.67 -21.72
N ARG A 150 -6.47 10.53 -21.88
CA ARG A 150 -7.07 9.21 -21.66
C ARG A 150 -7.34 8.97 -20.17
N ILE A 151 -6.41 9.35 -19.29
CA ILE A 151 -6.57 9.25 -17.84
C ILE A 151 -7.74 10.13 -17.38
N GLU A 152 -7.75 11.40 -17.78
CA GLU A 152 -8.77 12.36 -17.36
C GLU A 152 -10.19 11.97 -17.79
N ARG A 153 -10.35 11.36 -18.97
CA ARG A 153 -11.65 10.86 -19.44
C ARG A 153 -12.15 9.63 -18.69
N ALA A 154 -11.25 8.78 -18.22
CA ALA A 154 -11.61 7.54 -17.57
C ALA A 154 -11.89 7.70 -16.08
N LEU A 155 -11.24 8.66 -15.43
CA LEU A 155 -11.46 8.94 -14.01
C LEU A 155 -12.91 9.39 -13.75
N PRO A 156 -13.47 9.07 -12.56
CA PRO A 156 -14.86 9.38 -12.24
C PRO A 156 -15.14 10.88 -12.28
N LYS A 157 -16.15 11.28 -13.08
CA LYS A 157 -16.71 12.64 -13.07
C LYS A 157 -17.88 12.70 -12.10
N VAL A 158 -17.58 12.90 -10.83
CA VAL A 158 -18.60 12.96 -9.77
C VAL A 158 -19.24 14.35 -9.80
N ASN A 159 -20.35 14.54 -10.52
CA ASN A 159 -20.85 15.89 -10.85
C ASN A 159 -21.40 16.70 -9.67
N ALA A 160 -21.91 16.05 -8.63
CA ALA A 160 -22.31 16.60 -7.33
C ALA A 160 -22.97 15.46 -6.57
N LEU A 161 -22.86 15.45 -5.24
CA LEU A 161 -23.34 14.33 -4.44
C LEU A 161 -24.72 14.62 -3.88
N PRO A 162 -25.72 13.74 -4.09
CA PRO A 162 -27.04 13.88 -3.48
C PRO A 162 -27.07 13.70 -1.95
N SER A 163 -25.92 13.58 -1.26
CA SER A 163 -25.86 13.25 0.18
C SER A 163 -24.45 13.37 0.80
N GLY A 164 -23.55 14.20 0.28
CA GLY A 164 -22.20 14.37 0.87
C GLY A 164 -21.28 13.15 0.76
N ARG A 165 -21.60 12.20 -0.14
CA ARG A 165 -20.86 10.95 -0.32
C ARG A 165 -19.64 11.15 -1.22
N GLY A 166 -18.49 11.59 -0.70
CA GLY A 166 -17.29 11.98 -1.47
C GLY A 166 -16.82 11.09 -2.64
N VAL A 167 -15.78 11.53 -3.36
CA VAL A 167 -15.09 10.63 -4.29
C VAL A 167 -14.46 9.51 -3.46
N GLU A 168 -14.92 8.27 -3.66
CA GLU A 168 -14.34 7.10 -3.00
C GLU A 168 -13.09 6.62 -3.74
N GLU A 169 -12.03 6.29 -3.00
CA GLU A 169 -10.79 5.76 -3.56
C GLU A 169 -11.04 4.47 -4.37
N ARG A 170 -11.97 3.62 -3.90
CA ARG A 170 -12.36 2.38 -4.59
C ARG A 170 -12.86 2.64 -6.00
N ASP A 171 -13.68 3.66 -6.20
CA ASP A 171 -14.26 3.99 -7.50
C ASP A 171 -13.20 4.54 -8.46
N VAL A 172 -12.25 5.32 -7.94
CA VAL A 172 -11.08 5.79 -8.68
C VAL A 172 -10.20 4.61 -9.11
N ARG A 173 -9.92 3.68 -8.21
CA ARG A 173 -9.12 2.47 -8.50
C ARG A 173 -9.82 1.60 -9.54
N ALA A 174 -11.13 1.39 -9.41
CA ALA A 174 -11.94 0.63 -10.38
C ALA A 174 -11.96 1.30 -11.77
N ALA A 175 -11.98 2.63 -11.84
CA ALA A 175 -11.90 3.36 -13.11
C ALA A 175 -10.52 3.21 -13.78
N LEU A 176 -9.44 3.30 -13.00
CA LEU A 176 -8.07 3.10 -13.49
C LEU A 176 -7.83 1.67 -13.95
N ALA A 177 -8.39 0.67 -13.27
CA ALA A 177 -8.35 -0.73 -13.68
C ALA A 177 -8.93 -0.95 -15.09
N LYS A 178 -10.07 -0.30 -15.39
CA LYS A 178 -10.74 -0.42 -16.71
C LYS A 178 -9.91 0.12 -17.86
N LEU A 179 -8.96 1.04 -17.59
CA LEU A 179 -8.06 1.57 -18.60
C LEU A 179 -7.11 0.52 -19.17
N GLY A 180 -6.84 -0.57 -18.45
CA GLY A 180 -5.87 -1.59 -18.85
C GLY A 180 -4.48 -0.98 -19.04
N LEU A 181 -4.01 -0.25 -18.03
CA LEU A 181 -2.66 0.33 -18.04
C LEU A 181 -1.59 -0.77 -18.12
N HIS A 182 -0.46 -0.44 -18.71
CA HIS A 182 0.68 -1.37 -18.82
C HIS A 182 1.19 -1.73 -17.42
N PRO A 183 1.55 -2.99 -17.14
CA PRO A 183 1.90 -3.44 -15.78
C PRO A 183 3.14 -2.78 -15.18
N ALA A 184 4.03 -2.25 -16.03
CA ALA A 184 5.18 -1.44 -15.62
C ALA A 184 4.80 -0.03 -15.11
N ILE A 185 3.52 0.35 -15.18
CA ILE A 185 3.00 1.60 -14.63
C ILE A 185 2.46 1.29 -13.24
N ARG A 186 3.13 1.83 -12.22
CA ARG A 186 2.64 1.79 -10.84
C ARG A 186 1.55 2.83 -10.65
N ILE A 187 0.52 2.44 -9.91
CA ILE A 187 -0.62 3.27 -9.58
C ILE A 187 -0.61 3.46 -8.06
N GLU A 188 -0.44 4.69 -7.61
CA GLU A 188 -0.58 5.05 -6.20
C GLU A 188 -1.81 5.95 -6.07
N THR A 189 -2.65 5.69 -5.07
CA THR A 189 -3.84 6.47 -4.75
C THR A 189 -3.85 6.84 -3.28
N GLU A 190 -4.32 8.04 -2.95
CA GLU A 190 -4.46 8.51 -1.57
C GLU A 190 -5.75 9.32 -1.44
N PRO A 191 -6.67 8.95 -0.53
CA PRO A 191 -7.83 9.77 -0.21
C PRO A 191 -7.45 10.94 0.72
N GLN A 192 -8.15 12.06 0.58
CA GLN A 192 -8.02 13.23 1.44
C GLN A 192 -9.37 13.56 2.11
N SER A 193 -9.31 14.22 3.27
CA SER A 193 -10.47 14.59 4.09
C SER A 193 -11.46 15.55 3.40
N ASP A 194 -11.07 16.21 2.31
CA ASP A 194 -11.92 17.09 1.48
C ASP A 194 -12.69 16.32 0.40
N PHE A 195 -12.80 14.99 0.52
CA PHE A 195 -13.38 14.10 -0.49
C PHE A 195 -12.64 14.13 -1.83
N ALA A 196 -11.36 14.52 -1.81
CA ALA A 196 -10.47 14.39 -2.96
C ALA A 196 -9.73 13.05 -2.92
N VAL A 197 -9.37 12.56 -4.10
CA VAL A 197 -8.44 11.44 -4.25
C VAL A 197 -7.28 11.90 -5.13
N GLY A 198 -6.07 11.78 -4.60
CA GLY A 198 -4.83 11.95 -5.35
C GLY A 198 -4.48 10.66 -6.05
N VAL A 199 -4.00 10.76 -7.28
CA VAL A 199 -3.54 9.63 -8.09
C VAL A 199 -2.17 9.96 -8.64
N ALA A 200 -1.22 9.04 -8.51
CA ALA A 200 0.06 9.09 -9.20
C ALA A 200 0.26 7.85 -10.06
N LEU A 201 0.56 8.07 -11.33
CA LEU A 201 0.90 7.04 -12.31
C LEU A 201 2.37 7.16 -12.66
N VAL A 202 3.16 6.16 -12.27
CA VAL A 202 4.61 6.16 -12.40
C VAL A 202 5.03 5.03 -13.33
N SER A 203 5.55 5.33 -14.52
CA SER A 203 6.26 4.32 -15.30
C SER A 203 7.73 4.23 -14.84
N GLY A 204 8.29 3.02 -14.86
CA GLY A 204 9.73 2.81 -14.69
C GLY A 204 10.58 3.65 -15.66
N ALA A 205 11.89 3.71 -15.37
CA ALA A 205 12.85 4.46 -16.17
C ALA A 205 12.81 3.99 -17.64
N THR A 206 12.68 4.95 -18.56
CA THR A 206 12.83 4.70 -20.00
C THR A 206 14.29 4.39 -20.33
N THR A 207 14.57 3.94 -21.56
CA THR A 207 15.94 3.85 -22.12
C THR A 207 16.74 5.17 -22.02
N THR A 208 16.05 6.29 -21.76
CA THR A 208 16.64 7.63 -21.55
C THR A 208 16.80 8.02 -20.07
N GLY A 209 16.51 7.13 -19.12
CA GLY A 209 16.67 7.36 -17.68
C GLY A 209 15.61 8.26 -17.03
N LYS A 210 14.68 8.85 -17.79
CA LYS A 210 13.58 9.66 -17.26
C LYS A 210 12.35 8.79 -17.05
N GLY A 211 11.91 8.62 -15.80
CA GLY A 211 10.60 8.04 -15.48
C GLY A 211 9.49 8.96 -15.96
N ARG A 212 8.37 8.40 -16.44
CA ARG A 212 7.20 9.19 -16.85
C ARG A 212 6.21 9.22 -15.70
N CYS A 213 5.91 10.42 -15.20
CA CYS A 213 4.95 10.67 -14.15
C CYS A 213 3.71 11.34 -14.73
N VAL A 214 2.53 10.84 -14.39
CA VAL A 214 1.26 11.55 -14.57
C VAL A 214 0.57 11.61 -13.21
N LEU A 215 0.21 12.82 -12.79
CA LEU A 215 -0.58 13.07 -11.60
C LEU A 215 -2.04 13.29 -11.99
N ALA A 216 -2.96 12.91 -11.12
CA ALA A 216 -4.34 13.31 -11.24
C ALA A 216 -4.95 13.60 -9.87
N ARG A 217 -5.88 14.57 -9.85
CA ARG A 217 -6.69 14.90 -8.68
C ARG A 217 -8.15 14.75 -9.06
N VAL A 218 -8.85 13.93 -8.30
CA VAL A 218 -10.28 13.67 -8.47
C VAL A 218 -11.01 14.33 -7.32
N THR A 219 -11.88 15.29 -7.62
CA THR A 219 -12.72 16.00 -6.66
C THR A 219 -14.17 16.02 -7.15
N PRO A 220 -15.16 16.21 -6.28
CA PRO A 220 -16.53 16.47 -6.71
C PRO A 220 -16.57 17.66 -7.69
N GLY A 221 -17.20 17.47 -8.83
CA GLY A 221 -17.38 18.44 -9.91
C GLY A 221 -16.16 18.64 -10.80
N LYS A 222 -14.97 18.15 -10.42
CA LYS A 222 -13.73 18.42 -11.15
C LYS A 222 -12.73 17.27 -11.07
N THR A 223 -12.27 16.85 -12.24
CA THR A 223 -11.20 15.88 -12.40
C THR A 223 -10.14 16.49 -13.29
N LYS A 224 -8.88 16.40 -12.91
CA LYS A 224 -7.77 16.91 -13.70
C LYS A 224 -6.62 15.91 -13.67
N ALA A 225 -6.05 15.60 -14.82
CA ALA A 225 -4.78 14.90 -14.93
C ALA A 225 -3.74 15.81 -15.57
N TRP A 226 -2.47 15.70 -15.18
CA TRP A 226 -1.38 16.48 -15.74
C TRP A 226 -0.04 15.77 -15.61
N VAL A 227 0.93 16.19 -16.42
CA VAL A 227 2.34 15.88 -16.19
C VAL A 227 2.87 16.93 -15.22
N PRO A 228 3.54 16.55 -14.12
CA PRO A 228 4.08 17.51 -13.16
C PRO A 228 5.07 18.45 -13.83
N SER A 229 5.02 19.72 -13.44
CA SER A 229 6.06 20.70 -13.73
C SER A 229 7.38 20.32 -13.06
N GLN A 230 8.49 20.97 -13.44
CA GLN A 230 9.78 20.69 -12.78
C GLN A 230 9.74 20.92 -11.27
N ALA A 231 8.98 21.93 -10.80
CA ALA A 231 8.85 22.24 -9.38
C ALA A 231 8.00 21.20 -8.61
N GLU A 232 7.04 20.55 -9.27
CA GLU A 232 6.29 19.44 -8.66
C GLU A 232 7.10 18.14 -8.71
N ALA A 233 7.89 17.94 -9.77
CA ALA A 233 8.73 16.75 -9.92
C ALA A 233 9.79 16.64 -8.81
N THR A 234 10.27 17.77 -8.26
CA THR A 234 11.18 17.76 -7.09
C THR A 234 10.50 17.32 -5.79
N GLN A 235 9.18 17.46 -5.69
CA GLN A 235 8.37 16.91 -4.57
C GLN A 235 8.11 15.40 -4.73
N GLY A 236 8.50 14.83 -5.86
CA GLY A 236 8.32 13.43 -6.21
C GLY A 236 7.02 13.16 -6.98
N CYS A 237 6.92 11.99 -7.59
CA CYS A 237 5.70 11.51 -8.22
C CYS A 237 4.94 10.63 -7.24
N ASN A 238 4.06 11.23 -6.44
CA ASN A 238 3.25 10.55 -5.45
C ASN A 238 1.87 11.25 -5.29
N PRO A 239 0.88 10.59 -4.66
CA PRO A 239 -0.46 11.16 -4.50
C PRO A 239 -0.51 12.48 -3.71
N HIS A 240 0.40 12.72 -2.77
CA HIS A 240 0.43 13.97 -2.01
C HIS A 240 0.78 15.17 -2.90
N THR A 241 1.72 14.99 -3.83
CA THR A 241 2.02 15.98 -4.87
C THR A 241 0.78 16.29 -5.73
N ALA A 242 -0.02 15.27 -6.06
CA ALA A 242 -1.28 15.47 -6.80
C ALA A 242 -2.33 16.23 -5.97
N LEU A 243 -2.35 16.05 -4.65
CA LEU A 243 -3.24 16.76 -3.73
C LEU A 243 -2.74 18.18 -3.40
N GLY A 244 -1.47 18.48 -3.67
CA GLY A 244 -0.82 19.72 -3.24
C GLY A 244 -0.52 19.75 -1.75
N THR A 245 -0.51 18.59 -1.09
CA THR A 245 -0.08 18.45 0.30
C THR A 245 1.40 18.12 0.28
N GLY A 246 2.25 19.06 0.69
CA GLY A 246 3.65 18.74 0.97
C GLY A 246 3.71 17.69 2.08
N ARG A 247 4.67 16.76 2.00
CA ARG A 247 5.08 15.98 3.19
C ARG A 247 5.94 16.83 4.09
#